data_AF-A0A2I2YAY2-F1
#
_entry.id   AF-A0A2I2YAY2-F1
#
_cell.length_a   1.000
_cell.length_b   1.000
_cell.length_c   1.000
_cell.angle_alpha   90.00
_cell.angle_beta   90.00
_cell.angle_gamma   90.00
#
_symmetry.space_group_name_H-M   'P 1'
#
loop_
_entity.id
_entity.type
_entity.pdbx_description
1 polymer ?
#
loop_
_entity_poly.entity_id
_entity_poly.type
_entity_poly.pdbx_seq_one_letter_code
_entity_poly.pdbx_strand_id
1 'polypeptide(L)'
;MALLCYNRGCGQRFDPEINSDDACICHPGVPVFHDRRTIDFSDFLSIVGCTKGRHNSEKPHEPVKPEVKTTEKKELSELKPKFQEHIIQAPKPVEAIKRPSPDAPMTNLELKISASPDKLKLSSGNEEDKKEEETDEIKIGISCKNGGCSKTYRGLESLEEVCVYHSGVPIFHEGMKYWSCCRRKTSDFNTFLAQEGCSTGKHIWAKKDAGENVPRRDDWHQTEGEVTISVYAKNSLPELSRVEVNSMLLNVHIGFEGEKEFDQNVKLWGVTDVK
;
A
#
# COMPACT_ATOMS: atom_id res chain seq x y z
N MET A 1 35.29 -7.86 -36.92
CA MET A 1 35.29 -7.23 -35.58
C MET A 1 33.85 -6.94 -35.24
N ALA A 2 33.33 -7.52 -34.16
CA ALA A 2 31.92 -7.39 -33.83
C ALA A 2 31.58 -5.96 -33.38
N LEU A 3 30.69 -5.29 -34.11
CA LEU A 3 30.19 -3.94 -33.85
C LEU A 3 28.94 -3.99 -32.98
N LEU A 4 28.69 -2.96 -32.18
CA LEU A 4 27.47 -2.86 -31.38
C LEU A 4 26.33 -2.30 -32.23
N CYS A 5 25.17 -2.95 -32.19
CA CYS A 5 23.95 -2.44 -32.83
C CYS A 5 23.29 -1.38 -31.95
N TYR A 6 23.03 -0.20 -32.52
CA TYR A 6 22.34 0.92 -31.88
C TYR A 6 20.87 1.06 -32.29
N ASN A 7 20.34 0.12 -33.05
CA ASN A 7 18.90 0.07 -33.29
C ASN A 7 18.16 -0.17 -31.96
N ARG A 8 17.09 0.59 -31.72
CA ARG A 8 16.32 0.51 -30.47
C ARG A 8 15.75 -0.90 -30.28
N GLY A 9 15.97 -1.48 -29.10
CA GLY A 9 15.52 -2.84 -28.76
C GLY A 9 16.40 -3.99 -29.28
N CYS A 10 17.48 -3.72 -30.03
CA CYS A 10 18.42 -4.76 -30.44
C CYS A 10 19.59 -4.87 -29.46
N GLY A 11 20.48 -3.87 -29.39
CA GLY A 11 21.62 -3.84 -28.46
C GLY A 11 22.64 -4.98 -28.60
N GLN A 12 22.50 -5.85 -29.61
CA GLN A 12 23.38 -6.99 -29.85
C GLN A 12 24.65 -6.58 -30.58
N ARG A 13 25.70 -7.40 -30.44
CA ARG A 13 26.90 -7.28 -31.29
C ARG A 13 26.71 -8.07 -32.58
N PHE A 14 27.19 -7.53 -33.70
CA PHE A 14 27.05 -8.14 -35.03
C PHE A 14 28.34 -7.98 -35.84
N ASP A 15 28.57 -8.90 -36.77
CA ASP A 15 29.66 -8.79 -37.73
C ASP A 15 29.16 -8.13 -39.02
N PRO A 16 29.81 -7.05 -39.50
CA PRO A 16 29.33 -6.29 -40.65
C PRO A 16 29.36 -7.09 -41.96
N GLU A 17 30.20 -8.12 -42.06
CA GLU A 17 30.35 -8.97 -43.24
C GLU A 17 29.16 -9.92 -43.47
N ILE A 18 28.37 -10.18 -42.43
CA ILE A 18 27.22 -11.10 -42.46
C ILE A 18 25.88 -10.39 -42.14
N ASN A 19 25.86 -9.07 -42.18
CA ASN A 19 24.69 -8.25 -41.82
C ASN A 19 23.66 -8.21 -42.96
N SER A 20 22.69 -9.12 -42.94
CA SER A 20 21.57 -9.18 -43.89
C SER A 20 20.38 -8.33 -43.46
N ASP A 21 19.43 -8.09 -44.38
CA ASP A 21 18.21 -7.29 -44.16
C ASP A 21 17.24 -7.91 -43.14
N ASP A 22 17.51 -9.11 -42.66
CA ASP A 22 16.73 -9.83 -41.65
C ASP A 22 17.53 -10.17 -40.38
N ALA A 23 18.78 -9.71 -40.27
CA ALA A 23 19.70 -10.05 -39.17
C ALA A 23 19.35 -9.34 -37.84
N CYS A 24 18.78 -8.14 -37.89
CA CYS A 24 18.42 -7.34 -36.72
C CYS A 24 16.91 -7.28 -36.50
N ILE A 25 16.46 -7.47 -35.27
CA ILE A 25 15.07 -7.24 -34.86
C ILE A 25 15.04 -6.01 -33.94
N CYS A 26 14.37 -4.93 -34.36
CA CYS A 26 14.35 -3.65 -33.65
C CYS A 26 13.00 -2.94 -33.70
N HIS A 27 12.87 -1.85 -32.93
CA HIS A 27 11.72 -0.96 -32.94
C HIS A 27 12.06 0.32 -33.72
N PRO A 28 11.38 0.62 -34.85
CA PRO A 28 11.61 1.85 -35.61
C PRO A 28 10.98 3.08 -34.93
N GLY A 29 10.00 2.86 -34.04
CA GLY A 29 9.28 3.90 -33.33
C GLY A 29 10.06 4.52 -32.17
N VAL A 30 9.38 5.46 -31.50
CA VAL A 30 9.82 5.99 -30.21
C VAL A 30 9.07 5.27 -29.08
N PRO A 31 9.69 5.12 -27.90
CA PRO A 31 8.99 4.58 -26.76
C PRO A 31 7.86 5.54 -26.34
N VAL A 32 6.62 5.03 -26.22
CA VAL A 32 5.43 5.80 -25.86
C VAL A 32 4.91 5.31 -24.51
N PHE A 33 4.67 6.23 -23.59
CA PHE A 33 4.16 5.94 -22.24
C PHE A 33 2.72 6.47 -22.09
N HIS A 34 1.75 5.76 -22.67
CA HIS A 34 0.31 6.00 -22.50
C HIS A 34 -0.39 4.67 -22.21
N ASP A 35 -1.46 4.70 -21.40
CA ASP A 35 -2.33 3.61 -20.94
C ASP A 35 -1.78 2.15 -20.98
N ARG A 36 -1.64 1.59 -19.76
CA ARG A 36 -1.04 0.31 -19.34
C ARG A 36 -1.02 -0.84 -20.38
N ARG A 37 -0.03 -0.87 -21.28
CA ARG A 37 0.32 -2.09 -22.03
C ARG A 37 1.35 -2.97 -21.31
N THR A 38 2.29 -2.37 -20.58
CA THR A 38 3.23 -3.03 -19.66
C THR A 38 3.36 -2.18 -18.39
N ILE A 39 3.14 -2.77 -17.22
CA ILE A 39 3.25 -2.09 -15.92
C ILE A 39 4.64 -2.20 -15.29
N ASP A 40 5.48 -3.10 -15.82
CA ASP A 40 6.86 -3.30 -15.40
C ASP A 40 7.85 -2.69 -16.40
N PHE A 41 8.86 -1.99 -15.89
CA PHE A 41 9.85 -1.32 -16.73
C PHE A 41 10.85 -2.31 -17.35
N SER A 42 11.10 -3.45 -16.70
CA SER A 42 11.93 -4.52 -17.23
C SER A 42 11.23 -5.22 -18.39
N ASP A 43 9.92 -5.46 -18.27
CA ASP A 43 9.09 -5.98 -19.36
C ASP A 43 9.13 -5.05 -20.58
N PHE A 44 9.04 -3.74 -20.35
CA PHE A 44 9.12 -2.73 -21.40
C PHE A 44 10.47 -2.75 -22.14
N LEU A 45 11.59 -2.83 -21.41
CA LEU A 45 12.92 -2.95 -22.02
C LEU A 45 13.11 -4.30 -22.73
N SER A 46 12.35 -5.33 -22.35
CA SER A 46 12.41 -6.69 -22.91
C SER A 46 11.46 -6.90 -24.09
N ILE A 47 10.71 -5.87 -24.52
CA ILE A 47 9.82 -5.98 -25.69
C ILE A 47 10.68 -6.24 -26.93
N VAL A 48 10.51 -7.41 -27.53
CA VAL A 48 11.17 -7.81 -28.78
C VAL A 48 10.82 -6.82 -29.89
N GLY A 49 11.83 -6.40 -30.66
CA GLY A 49 11.65 -5.51 -31.82
C GLY A 49 10.53 -5.98 -32.76
N CYS A 50 9.74 -5.04 -33.27
CA CYS A 50 8.64 -5.35 -34.18
C CYS A 50 9.03 -5.37 -35.66
N THR A 51 10.25 -4.94 -36.02
CA THR A 51 10.72 -4.80 -37.40
C THR A 51 12.04 -5.54 -37.60
N LYS A 52 12.16 -6.26 -38.73
CA LYS A 52 13.42 -6.87 -39.18
C LYS A 52 14.17 -5.90 -40.08
N GLY A 53 15.49 -5.85 -39.95
CA GLY A 53 16.35 -4.97 -40.75
C GLY A 53 17.82 -5.33 -40.59
N ARG A 54 18.70 -4.46 -41.08
CA ARG A 54 20.14 -4.54 -40.84
C ARG A 54 20.51 -3.95 -39.49
N HIS A 55 21.54 -4.50 -38.85
CA HIS A 55 22.12 -3.87 -37.67
C HIS A 55 22.76 -2.52 -38.03
N ASN A 56 22.64 -1.54 -37.13
CA ASN A 56 23.21 -0.21 -37.30
C ASN A 56 24.35 0.01 -36.29
N SER A 57 25.56 0.31 -36.76
CA SER A 57 26.73 0.59 -35.91
C SER A 57 26.84 2.05 -35.48
N GLU A 58 25.98 2.94 -35.96
CA GLU A 58 26.03 4.37 -35.64
C GLU A 58 25.15 4.70 -34.43
N LYS A 59 25.75 5.30 -33.39
CA LYS A 59 25.01 5.78 -32.22
C LYS A 59 24.12 6.95 -32.62
N PRO A 60 22.78 6.88 -32.43
CA PRO A 60 21.90 8.02 -32.66
C PRO A 60 22.35 9.22 -31.84
N HIS A 61 22.30 10.41 -32.44
CA HIS A 61 22.61 11.66 -31.75
C HIS A 61 21.69 11.82 -30.53
N GLU A 62 22.27 12.14 -29.38
CA GLU A 62 21.48 12.33 -28.16
C GLU A 62 20.49 13.49 -28.38
N PRO A 63 19.20 13.33 -28.04
CA PRO A 63 18.26 14.42 -28.12
C PRO A 63 18.70 15.50 -27.14
N VAL A 64 18.99 16.70 -27.65
CA VAL A 64 19.35 17.85 -26.84
C VAL A 64 18.19 18.13 -25.88
N LYS A 65 18.44 17.91 -24.59
CA LYS A 65 17.47 18.21 -23.53
C LYS A 65 17.16 19.72 -23.61
N PRO A 66 15.89 20.14 -23.76
CA PRO A 66 15.57 21.56 -23.73
C PRO A 66 16.03 22.14 -22.38
N GLU A 67 16.94 23.12 -22.43
CA GLU A 67 17.42 23.84 -21.26
C GLU A 67 16.26 24.66 -20.66
N VAL A 68 15.76 24.25 -19.49
CA VAL A 68 14.89 25.09 -18.69
C VAL A 68 15.76 26.12 -17.98
N LYS A 69 15.92 27.31 -18.56
CA LYS A 69 16.55 28.45 -17.89
C LYS A 69 15.52 29.19 -17.04
N THR A 70 15.54 28.91 -15.74
CA THR A 70 15.03 29.81 -14.71
C THR A 70 16.10 30.85 -14.39
N THR A 71 15.95 32.09 -14.88
CA THR A 71 16.06 33.33 -14.08
C THR A 71 15.90 34.61 -14.92
N GLU A 72 15.26 35.58 -14.25
CA GLU A 72 15.32 37.03 -14.40
C GLU A 72 14.39 37.79 -15.36
N LYS A 73 13.69 38.73 -14.72
CA LYS A 73 12.81 39.76 -15.27
C LYS A 73 13.59 40.62 -16.28
N LYS A 74 13.10 40.67 -17.51
CA LYS A 74 13.14 41.89 -18.31
C LYS A 74 11.97 41.91 -19.27
N GLU A 75 11.31 43.06 -19.30
CA GLU A 75 10.17 43.36 -20.16
C GLU A 75 10.54 43.19 -21.63
N LEU A 76 9.67 42.51 -22.38
CA LEU A 76 9.45 42.79 -23.79
C LEU A 76 8.05 42.27 -24.15
N SER A 77 7.08 43.17 -24.06
CA SER A 77 5.86 43.14 -24.84
C SER A 77 6.19 42.93 -26.32
N GLU A 78 5.33 42.20 -27.03
CA GLU A 78 5.20 42.13 -28.51
C GLU A 78 5.53 40.83 -29.26
N LEU A 79 5.37 39.63 -28.69
CA LEU A 79 5.21 38.41 -29.50
C LEU A 79 4.22 37.42 -28.89
N LYS A 80 2.91 37.60 -29.14
CA LYS A 80 1.88 36.57 -28.88
C LYS A 80 1.64 35.73 -30.14
N PRO A 81 1.88 34.40 -30.12
CA PRO A 81 1.27 33.51 -31.10
C PRO A 81 -0.23 33.37 -30.81
N LYS A 82 -1.05 33.38 -31.87
CA LYS A 82 -2.49 33.11 -31.82
C LYS A 82 -2.73 31.64 -31.46
N PHE A 83 -2.90 31.34 -30.17
CA PHE A 83 -3.56 30.11 -29.75
C PHE A 83 -4.90 30.49 -29.12
N GLN A 84 -5.98 29.89 -29.63
CA GLN A 84 -7.30 30.01 -29.05
C GLN A 84 -7.28 29.23 -27.73
N GLU A 85 -7.09 29.95 -26.62
CA GLU A 85 -7.25 29.39 -25.28
C GLU A 85 -8.72 29.00 -25.11
N HIS A 86 -9.03 27.73 -25.31
CA HIS A 86 -10.18 27.14 -24.63
C HIS A 86 -9.85 27.14 -23.15
N ILE A 87 -10.17 28.25 -22.50
CA ILE A 87 -10.17 28.37 -21.05
C ILE A 87 -11.18 27.33 -20.55
N ILE A 88 -10.69 26.21 -20.03
CA ILE A 88 -11.48 25.36 -19.15
C ILE A 88 -11.75 26.26 -17.94
N GLN A 89 -12.92 26.90 -17.91
CA GLN A 89 -13.34 27.67 -16.74
C GLN A 89 -13.33 26.71 -15.57
N ALA A 90 -12.54 27.04 -14.54
CA ALA A 90 -12.65 26.38 -13.26
C ALA A 90 -14.14 26.43 -12.85
N PRO A 91 -14.75 25.32 -12.44
CA PRO A 91 -16.13 25.32 -11.97
C PRO A 91 -16.26 26.40 -10.89
N LYS A 92 -17.34 27.19 -10.97
CA LYS A 92 -17.63 28.25 -10.00
C LYS A 92 -17.47 27.68 -8.59
N PRO A 93 -16.87 28.42 -7.64
CA PRO A 93 -16.78 27.97 -6.26
C PRO A 93 -18.18 27.61 -5.80
N VAL A 94 -18.39 26.37 -5.40
CA VAL A 94 -19.61 25.96 -4.70
C VAL A 94 -19.77 26.96 -3.56
N GLU A 95 -20.94 27.60 -3.49
CA GLU A 95 -21.25 28.60 -2.46
C GLU A 95 -20.75 28.10 -1.11
N ALA A 96 -20.10 28.97 -0.34
CA ALA A 96 -19.49 28.62 0.94
C ALA A 96 -20.55 27.97 1.85
N ILE A 97 -20.59 26.63 1.85
CA ILE A 97 -21.50 25.86 2.67
C ILE A 97 -21.16 26.25 4.11
N LYS A 98 -22.11 26.84 4.83
CA LYS A 98 -21.92 27.20 6.24
C LYS A 98 -21.67 25.92 7.02
N ARG A 99 -20.41 25.65 7.33
CA ARG A 99 -19.97 24.45 8.03
C ARG A 99 -20.54 24.47 9.46
N PRO A 100 -21.41 23.52 9.84
CA PRO A 100 -21.92 23.43 11.21
C PRO A 100 -20.79 23.18 12.22
N SER A 101 -21.07 23.25 13.53
CA SER A 101 -20.06 22.84 14.52
C SER A 101 -19.86 21.32 14.48
N PRO A 102 -18.61 20.82 14.58
CA PRO A 102 -18.34 19.38 14.75
C PRO A 102 -18.99 18.78 16.00
N ASP A 103 -19.26 19.59 17.03
CA ASP A 103 -19.88 19.17 18.29
C ASP A 103 -21.42 19.06 18.22
N ALA A 104 -21.99 19.11 17.01
CA ALA A 104 -23.42 18.88 16.81
C ALA A 104 -23.82 17.46 17.30
N PRO A 105 -25.03 17.30 17.86
CA PRO A 105 -25.51 16.02 18.36
C PRO A 105 -25.46 14.97 17.25
N MET A 106 -24.98 13.77 17.59
CA MET A 106 -24.91 12.65 16.66
C MET A 106 -26.22 11.87 16.64
N THR A 107 -26.54 11.31 15.48
CA THR A 107 -27.69 10.42 15.27
C THR A 107 -27.17 9.02 15.02
N ASN A 108 -27.78 8.02 15.66
CA ASN A 108 -27.46 6.62 15.41
C ASN A 108 -28.11 6.15 14.09
N LEU A 109 -27.31 5.61 13.17
CA LEU A 109 -27.80 5.07 11.91
C LEU A 109 -28.42 3.68 12.11
N GLU A 110 -29.53 3.42 11.41
CA GLU A 110 -30.16 2.10 11.40
C GLU A 110 -29.21 1.04 10.80
N LEU A 111 -28.88 0.02 11.60
CA LEU A 111 -28.07 -1.10 11.17
C LEU A 111 -28.91 -2.11 10.39
N LYS A 112 -28.77 -2.11 9.06
CA LYS A 112 -29.38 -3.13 8.20
C LYS A 112 -28.50 -4.36 8.11
N ILE A 113 -28.83 -5.37 8.90
CA ILE A 113 -28.12 -6.66 8.90
C ILE A 113 -28.67 -7.53 7.77
N SER A 114 -27.89 -7.69 6.70
CA SER A 114 -28.22 -8.65 5.63
C SER A 114 -27.99 -10.08 6.13
N ALA A 115 -28.97 -10.96 5.93
CA ALA A 115 -28.80 -12.39 6.22
C ALA A 115 -27.68 -12.98 5.36
N SER A 116 -26.56 -13.36 5.98
CA SER A 116 -25.55 -14.20 5.34
C SER A 116 -25.98 -15.68 5.44
N PRO A 117 -25.65 -16.54 4.46
CA PRO A 117 -25.87 -17.97 4.58
C PRO A 117 -24.95 -18.56 5.67
N ASP A 118 -25.57 -19.00 6.77
CA ASP A 118 -25.13 -19.88 7.86
C ASP A 118 -23.62 -20.01 8.23
N LYS A 119 -23.34 -19.69 9.52
CA LYS A 119 -22.34 -20.23 10.48
C LYS A 119 -21.74 -19.05 11.28
N LEU A 120 -21.87 -18.90 12.60
CA LEU A 120 -21.99 -19.87 13.70
C LEU A 120 -22.84 -19.26 14.83
N LYS A 121 -23.86 -19.98 15.29
CA LYS A 121 -24.24 -19.94 16.70
C LYS A 121 -23.18 -20.75 17.45
N LEU A 122 -22.23 -20.09 18.11
CA LEU A 122 -21.52 -20.75 19.21
C LEU A 122 -22.44 -20.67 20.43
N SER A 123 -22.94 -21.83 20.82
CA SER A 123 -23.77 -22.06 21.99
C SER A 123 -23.09 -21.57 23.27
N SER A 124 -23.87 -20.87 24.09
CA SER A 124 -23.61 -20.61 25.50
C SER A 124 -23.11 -21.88 26.22
N GLY A 125 -21.97 -21.74 26.89
CA GLY A 125 -21.60 -22.54 28.05
C GLY A 125 -21.22 -21.56 29.15
N ASN A 126 -22.05 -21.49 30.19
CA ASN A 126 -21.70 -20.84 31.44
C ASN A 126 -20.44 -21.53 31.99
N GLU A 127 -19.37 -20.78 32.25
CA GLU A 127 -18.47 -21.14 33.35
C GLU A 127 -18.21 -19.91 34.22
N GLU A 128 -18.46 -20.15 35.50
CA GLU A 128 -18.47 -19.20 36.58
C GLU A 128 -17.05 -18.73 36.91
N ASP A 129 -17.01 -17.48 37.37
CA ASP A 129 -15.92 -16.79 38.02
C ASP A 129 -15.11 -17.69 38.97
N LYS A 130 -13.88 -18.03 38.58
CA LYS A 130 -12.82 -18.46 39.50
C LYS A 130 -11.53 -17.73 39.16
N LYS A 131 -11.18 -16.77 40.02
CA LYS A 131 -9.81 -16.31 40.23
C LYS A 131 -8.94 -17.50 40.62
N GLU A 132 -8.14 -18.00 39.70
CA GLU A 132 -6.99 -18.85 39.99
C GLU A 132 -5.76 -18.29 39.25
N GLU A 133 -4.64 -18.22 39.96
CA GLU A 133 -3.39 -17.63 39.51
C GLU A 133 -2.87 -18.37 38.26
N GLU A 134 -2.97 -17.70 37.11
CA GLU A 134 -2.58 -18.23 35.80
C GLU A 134 -1.06 -18.35 35.70
N THR A 135 -0.54 -19.51 36.12
CA THR A 135 0.75 -20.00 35.60
C THR A 135 0.46 -20.54 34.21
N ASP A 136 0.47 -19.63 33.25
CA ASP A 136 0.24 -19.84 31.82
C ASP A 136 1.25 -20.89 31.29
N GLU A 137 0.87 -22.18 31.28
CA GLU A 137 1.74 -23.28 30.85
C GLU A 137 2.00 -23.19 29.33
N ILE A 138 3.04 -22.43 28.96
CA ILE A 138 3.52 -22.33 27.58
C ILE A 138 3.91 -23.74 27.09
N LYS A 139 3.21 -24.25 26.08
CA LYS A 139 3.50 -25.57 25.49
C LYS A 139 4.87 -25.57 24.80
N ILE A 140 5.64 -26.64 25.02
CA ILE A 140 6.89 -26.90 24.30
C ILE A 140 6.60 -26.94 22.79
N GLY A 141 7.41 -26.24 22.00
CA GLY A 141 7.24 -26.14 20.55
C GLY A 141 6.67 -24.81 20.04
N ILE A 142 6.28 -23.88 20.92
CA ILE A 142 5.80 -22.55 20.51
C ILE A 142 6.97 -21.71 19.98
N SER A 143 6.83 -21.13 18.79
CA SER A 143 7.82 -20.21 18.23
C SER A 143 7.73 -18.82 18.86
N CYS A 144 8.87 -18.15 19.01
CA CYS A 144 8.94 -16.78 19.47
C CYS A 144 8.15 -15.86 18.52
N LYS A 145 7.36 -14.95 19.07
CA LYS A 145 6.52 -14.02 18.31
C LYS A 145 7.20 -12.68 18.00
N ASN A 146 8.42 -12.46 18.48
CA ASN A 146 9.19 -11.26 18.15
C ASN A 146 9.65 -11.29 16.68
N GLY A 147 9.60 -10.14 16.01
CA GLY A 147 9.96 -10.01 14.59
C GLY A 147 11.38 -10.50 14.29
N GLY A 148 11.53 -11.42 13.34
CA GLY A 148 12.84 -11.97 12.94
C GLY A 148 13.47 -12.95 13.93
N CYS A 149 12.76 -13.36 14.99
CA CYS A 149 13.24 -14.37 15.92
C CYS A 149 12.72 -15.76 15.55
N SER A 150 13.61 -16.70 15.25
CA SER A 150 13.25 -18.07 14.84
C SER A 150 13.40 -19.11 15.97
N LYS A 151 13.51 -18.67 17.23
CA LYS A 151 13.66 -19.59 18.36
C LYS A 151 12.32 -20.23 18.75
N THR A 152 12.40 -21.45 19.26
CA THR A 152 11.26 -22.23 19.72
C THR A 152 11.39 -22.50 21.20
N TYR A 153 10.28 -22.41 21.94
CA TYR A 153 10.21 -22.69 23.36
C TYR A 153 10.49 -24.16 23.63
N ARG A 154 11.55 -24.45 24.39
CA ARG A 154 11.99 -25.80 24.79
C ARG A 154 11.83 -26.09 26.29
N GLY A 155 11.25 -25.16 27.04
CA GLY A 155 11.09 -25.26 28.50
C GLY A 155 11.65 -24.02 29.21
N LEU A 156 11.84 -24.12 30.53
CA LEU A 156 12.27 -22.99 31.38
C LEU A 156 13.60 -22.35 30.93
N GLU A 157 14.52 -23.14 30.37
CA GLU A 157 15.78 -22.63 29.82
C GLU A 157 15.56 -21.58 28.71
N SER A 158 14.50 -21.72 27.92
CA SER A 158 14.15 -20.75 26.87
C SER A 158 13.62 -19.41 27.39
N LEU A 159 13.28 -19.31 28.68
CA LEU A 159 12.87 -18.05 29.32
C LEU A 159 14.07 -17.16 29.68
N GLU A 160 15.22 -17.79 29.98
CA GLU A 160 16.46 -17.10 30.35
C GLU A 160 17.30 -16.71 29.12
N GLU A 161 17.01 -17.31 27.96
CA GLU A 161 17.68 -16.94 26.72
C GLU A 161 17.37 -15.50 26.28
N VAL A 162 18.43 -14.81 25.81
CA VAL A 162 18.27 -13.49 25.19
C VAL A 162 17.67 -13.65 23.80
N CYS A 163 16.56 -12.97 23.57
CA CYS A 163 15.93 -12.84 22.26
C CYS A 163 16.61 -11.73 21.47
N VAL A 164 17.14 -12.06 20.30
CA VAL A 164 17.61 -11.07 19.32
C VAL A 164 16.52 -10.93 18.25
N TYR A 165 15.94 -9.73 18.11
CA TYR A 165 14.78 -9.49 17.28
C TYR A 165 14.76 -8.08 16.68
N HIS A 166 13.82 -7.84 15.78
CA HIS A 166 13.50 -6.53 15.23
C HIS A 166 12.29 -5.94 15.98
N SER A 167 12.49 -4.81 16.65
CA SER A 167 11.41 -4.06 17.33
C SER A 167 10.51 -3.28 16.38
N GLY A 168 10.94 -3.11 15.13
CA GLY A 168 10.21 -2.39 14.09
C GLY A 168 9.31 -3.31 13.27
N VAL A 169 8.68 -2.74 12.25
CA VAL A 169 7.79 -3.44 11.32
C VAL A 169 8.51 -3.75 10.00
N PRO A 170 8.13 -4.83 9.31
CA PRO A 170 8.63 -5.12 7.97
C PRO A 170 8.12 -4.05 6.98
N ILE A 171 9.00 -3.51 6.14
CA ILE A 171 8.71 -2.52 5.11
C ILE A 171 9.14 -3.07 3.75
N PHE A 172 8.22 -3.00 2.78
CA PHE A 172 8.43 -3.38 1.39
C PHE A 172 8.16 -2.15 0.51
N HIS A 173 9.21 -1.49 0.03
CA HIS A 173 9.11 -0.26 -0.76
C HIS A 173 10.14 -0.27 -1.88
N GLU A 174 9.72 0.06 -3.11
CA GLU A 174 10.59 0.15 -4.30
C GLU A 174 11.46 -1.11 -4.52
N GLY A 175 10.88 -2.30 -4.33
CA GLY A 175 11.59 -3.58 -4.47
C GLY A 175 12.53 -3.93 -3.31
N MET A 176 12.75 -2.99 -2.38
CA MET A 176 13.58 -3.19 -1.19
C MET A 176 12.74 -3.66 0.00
N LYS A 177 13.33 -4.54 0.81
CA LYS A 177 12.73 -5.19 1.98
C LYS A 177 13.62 -4.89 3.18
N TYR A 178 13.04 -4.36 4.25
CA TYR A 178 13.79 -3.98 5.45
C TYR A 178 12.90 -3.87 6.68
N TRP A 179 13.51 -3.78 7.85
CA TRP A 179 12.80 -3.55 9.11
C TRP A 179 12.92 -2.08 9.50
N SER A 180 11.82 -1.44 9.93
CA SER A 180 11.82 0.00 10.27
C SER A 180 12.78 0.37 11.41
N CYS A 181 13.13 -0.59 12.27
CA CYS A 181 14.04 -0.39 13.41
C CYS A 181 15.53 -0.33 13.03
N CYS A 182 15.92 -0.72 11.80
CA CYS A 182 17.32 -0.72 11.40
C CYS A 182 17.49 -0.36 9.91
N ARG A 183 18.73 -0.05 9.51
CA ARG A 183 19.01 0.42 8.14
C ARG A 183 19.38 -0.68 7.16
N ARG A 184 19.30 -1.96 7.58
CA ARG A 184 19.64 -3.11 6.74
C ARG A 184 18.51 -3.35 5.74
N LYS A 185 18.83 -3.23 4.45
CA LYS A 185 17.89 -3.40 3.33
C LYS A 185 18.41 -4.47 2.38
N THR A 186 17.49 -5.24 1.81
CA THR A 186 17.78 -6.26 0.81
C THR A 186 16.69 -6.28 -0.26
N SER A 187 17.05 -6.63 -1.49
CA SER A 187 16.07 -6.88 -2.56
C SER A 187 15.51 -8.31 -2.52
N ASP A 188 16.26 -9.26 -1.93
CA ASP A 188 15.89 -10.67 -1.86
C ASP A 188 15.04 -11.00 -0.62
N PHE A 189 13.96 -11.76 -0.81
CA PHE A 189 13.00 -12.07 0.26
C PHE A 189 13.56 -13.06 1.29
N ASN A 190 14.33 -14.06 0.85
CA ASN A 190 14.90 -15.05 1.77
C ASN A 190 15.96 -14.40 2.67
N THR A 191 16.75 -13.49 2.10
CA THR A 191 17.72 -12.67 2.83
C THR A 191 17.03 -11.78 3.87
N PHE A 192 15.84 -11.25 3.55
CA PHE A 192 15.04 -10.47 4.50
C PHE A 192 14.54 -11.31 5.67
N LEU A 193 14.05 -12.53 5.42
CA LEU A 193 13.61 -13.45 6.47
C LEU A 193 14.77 -13.95 7.34
N ALA A 194 15.94 -14.17 6.74
CA ALA A 194 17.15 -14.58 7.44
C ALA A 194 17.87 -13.44 8.17
N GLN A 195 17.40 -12.21 8.03
CA GLN A 195 18.03 -11.04 8.62
C GLN A 195 17.95 -11.11 10.16
N GLU A 196 19.11 -11.15 10.82
CA GLU A 196 19.18 -11.20 12.28
C GLU A 196 18.57 -9.96 12.94
N GLY A 197 17.93 -10.12 14.10
CA GLY A 197 17.39 -8.99 14.87
C GLY A 197 18.43 -7.90 15.17
N CYS A 198 17.96 -6.66 15.36
CA CYS A 198 18.83 -5.52 15.70
C CYS A 198 18.70 -5.07 17.17
N SER A 199 17.82 -5.70 17.93
CA SER A 199 17.52 -5.38 19.32
C SER A 199 17.52 -6.65 20.16
N THR A 200 17.80 -6.52 21.44
CA THR A 200 17.81 -7.63 22.39
C THR A 200 16.71 -7.46 23.45
N GLY A 201 16.18 -8.57 23.95
CA GLY A 201 15.14 -8.56 24.97
C GLY A 201 14.70 -9.97 25.38
N LYS A 202 13.52 -10.08 25.97
CA LYS A 202 12.93 -11.38 26.33
C LYS A 202 12.10 -11.94 25.18
N HIS A 203 12.07 -13.26 25.07
CA HIS A 203 11.20 -13.92 24.11
C HIS A 203 9.72 -13.72 24.47
N ILE A 204 8.87 -13.56 23.44
CA ILE A 204 7.42 -13.51 23.59
C ILE A 204 6.86 -14.83 23.07
N TRP A 205 6.31 -15.65 23.97
CA TRP A 205 5.74 -16.96 23.65
C TRP A 205 4.21 -16.93 23.56
N ALA A 206 3.56 -16.15 24.43
CA ALA A 206 2.14 -15.84 24.36
C ALA A 206 1.96 -14.37 23.95
N LYS A 207 0.99 -14.07 23.06
CA LYS A 207 0.57 -12.67 22.89
C LYS A 207 -0.39 -12.44 24.05
N LYS A 208 -0.12 -11.48 24.93
CA LYS A 208 -1.21 -10.90 25.71
C LYS A 208 -2.05 -10.11 24.70
N ASP A 209 -3.29 -10.52 24.49
CA ASP A 209 -4.30 -9.77 23.73
C ASP A 209 -4.66 -8.48 24.49
N ALA A 210 -3.67 -7.65 24.82
CA ALA A 210 -3.89 -6.32 25.32
C ALA A 210 -4.27 -5.44 24.12
N GLY A 211 -5.58 -5.35 23.85
CA GLY A 211 -6.16 -4.37 22.94
C GLY A 211 -5.49 -4.34 21.56
N GLU A 212 -5.36 -5.49 20.90
CA GLU A 212 -4.93 -5.51 19.50
C GLU A 212 -6.03 -4.82 18.68
N ASN A 213 -5.80 -3.54 18.36
CA ASN A 213 -6.47 -2.84 17.28
C ASN A 213 -6.23 -3.68 16.03
N VAL A 214 -7.16 -4.58 15.73
CA VAL A 214 -7.12 -5.42 14.52
C VAL A 214 -6.94 -4.45 13.36
N PRO A 215 -5.82 -4.53 12.60
CA PRO A 215 -5.62 -3.66 11.45
C PRO A 215 -6.71 -3.99 10.44
N ARG A 216 -7.73 -3.14 10.43
CA ARG A 216 -8.94 -3.34 9.66
C ARG A 216 -8.80 -2.47 8.43
N ARG A 217 -8.74 -3.11 7.27
CA ARG A 217 -8.78 -2.38 6.00
C ARG A 217 -10.13 -1.66 5.95
N ASP A 218 -10.10 -0.37 5.75
CA ASP A 218 -11.24 0.43 5.37
C ASP A 218 -10.99 0.99 3.95
N ASP A 219 -12.06 1.05 3.17
CA ASP A 219 -12.06 1.61 1.82
C ASP A 219 -13.22 2.58 1.72
N TRP A 220 -13.07 3.65 0.95
CA TRP A 220 -14.16 4.60 0.73
C TRP A 220 -14.17 5.06 -0.72
N HIS A 221 -15.37 5.31 -1.22
CA HIS A 221 -15.56 5.95 -2.51
C HIS A 221 -16.72 6.95 -2.42
N GLN A 222 -16.71 7.94 -3.31
CA GLN A 222 -17.73 8.97 -3.39
C GLN A 222 -18.31 9.02 -4.80
N THR A 223 -19.64 9.17 -4.88
CA THR A 223 -20.39 9.47 -6.11
C THR A 223 -20.96 10.90 -6.01
N GLU A 224 -21.77 11.33 -6.99
CA GLU A 224 -22.27 12.72 -7.10
C GLU A 224 -23.10 13.17 -5.87
N GLY A 225 -23.62 12.24 -5.06
CA GLY A 225 -24.41 12.58 -3.87
C GLY A 225 -24.26 11.64 -2.68
N GLU A 226 -23.39 10.63 -2.76
CA GLU A 226 -23.24 9.62 -1.70
C GLU A 226 -21.77 9.33 -1.43
N VAL A 227 -21.44 9.13 -0.15
CA VAL A 227 -20.14 8.61 0.30
C VAL A 227 -20.36 7.23 0.88
N THR A 228 -19.71 6.23 0.32
CA THR A 228 -19.76 4.86 0.81
C THR A 228 -18.47 4.53 1.53
N ILE A 229 -18.56 4.09 2.78
CA ILE A 229 -17.41 3.67 3.60
C ILE A 229 -17.57 2.19 3.90
N SER A 230 -16.59 1.39 3.47
CA SER A 230 -16.56 -0.06 3.63
C SER A 230 -15.54 -0.43 4.69
N VAL A 231 -16.00 -0.96 5.82
CA VAL A 231 -15.13 -1.44 6.91
C VAL A 231 -15.09 -2.97 6.90
N TYR A 232 -13.93 -3.56 6.61
CA TYR A 232 -13.80 -5.01 6.46
C TYR A 232 -13.57 -5.69 7.81
N ALA A 233 -14.65 -6.14 8.44
CA ALA A 233 -14.62 -6.77 9.76
C ALA A 233 -14.88 -8.29 9.73
N LYS A 234 -14.00 -9.09 10.32
CA LYS A 234 -14.28 -10.51 10.61
C LYS A 234 -14.81 -10.66 12.03
N ASN A 235 -15.80 -11.54 12.20
CA ASN A 235 -16.41 -11.91 13.47
C ASN A 235 -16.94 -10.71 14.29
N SER A 236 -17.45 -9.67 13.62
CA SER A 236 -18.12 -8.55 14.28
C SER A 236 -19.46 -8.98 14.85
N LEU A 237 -19.80 -8.44 16.02
CA LEU A 237 -21.10 -8.63 16.67
C LEU A 237 -21.97 -7.39 16.37
N PRO A 238 -23.01 -7.51 15.52
CA PRO A 238 -23.87 -6.38 15.17
C PRO A 238 -24.54 -5.73 16.39
N GLU A 239 -24.93 -6.54 17.38
CA GLU A 239 -25.58 -6.08 18.62
C GLU A 239 -24.67 -5.19 19.49
N LEU A 240 -23.35 -5.32 19.34
CA LEU A 240 -22.35 -4.51 20.04
C LEU A 240 -21.77 -3.41 19.15
N SER A 241 -22.23 -3.31 17.91
CA SER A 241 -21.74 -2.33 16.94
C SER A 241 -22.72 -1.16 16.86
N ARG A 242 -22.22 0.05 16.63
CA ARG A 242 -23.04 1.23 16.40
C ARG A 242 -22.36 2.17 15.41
N VAL A 243 -23.17 2.87 14.61
CA VAL A 243 -22.67 3.91 13.71
C VAL A 243 -23.41 5.20 14.05
N GLU A 244 -22.67 6.22 14.45
CA GLU A 244 -23.19 7.51 14.86
C GLU A 244 -22.70 8.57 13.89
N VAL A 245 -23.59 9.40 13.36
CA VAL A 245 -23.25 10.39 12.35
C VAL A 245 -23.85 11.75 12.69
N ASN A 246 -23.11 12.81 12.41
CA ASN A 246 -23.65 14.15 12.29
C ASN A 246 -23.29 14.71 10.90
N SER A 247 -23.65 15.97 10.64
CA SER A 247 -23.41 16.60 9.35
C SER A 247 -21.93 16.67 8.90
N MET A 248 -20.98 16.36 9.78
CA MET A 248 -19.54 16.52 9.55
C MET A 248 -18.66 15.37 10.06
N LEU A 249 -19.19 14.48 10.88
CA LEU A 249 -18.45 13.40 11.53
C LEU A 249 -19.27 12.12 11.44
N LEU A 250 -18.58 11.03 11.13
CA LEU A 250 -19.08 9.68 11.23
C LEU A 250 -18.21 8.92 12.23
N ASN A 251 -18.83 8.41 13.28
CA ASN A 251 -18.24 7.53 14.28
C ASN A 251 -18.72 6.11 14.02
N VAL A 252 -17.79 5.22 13.71
CA VAL A 252 -18.05 3.79 13.53
C VAL A 252 -17.47 3.07 14.72
N HIS A 253 -18.33 2.37 15.46
CA HIS A 253 -17.95 1.49 16.55
C HIS A 253 -18.35 0.06 16.20
N ILE A 254 -17.42 -0.89 16.25
CA ILE A 254 -17.67 -2.30 15.96
C ILE A 254 -17.17 -3.14 17.13
N GLY A 255 -18.08 -3.90 17.74
CA GLY A 255 -17.76 -4.85 18.81
C GLY A 255 -17.38 -6.24 18.27
N PHE A 256 -16.51 -6.94 19.00
CA PHE A 256 -16.07 -8.32 18.73
C PHE A 256 -16.20 -9.18 19.99
N GLU A 257 -16.08 -10.49 19.83
CA GLU A 257 -15.95 -11.41 20.97
C GLU A 257 -14.67 -11.12 21.79
N GLY A 258 -14.77 -11.25 23.11
CA GLY A 258 -13.64 -11.10 24.04
C GLY A 258 -13.23 -9.65 24.34
N GLU A 259 -14.21 -8.73 24.49
CA GLU A 259 -14.01 -7.30 24.84
C GLU A 259 -13.12 -6.53 23.86
N LYS A 260 -12.97 -7.03 22.62
CA LYS A 260 -12.27 -6.34 21.56
C LYS A 260 -13.23 -5.36 20.89
N GLU A 261 -12.79 -4.12 20.70
CA GLU A 261 -13.57 -3.05 20.08
C GLU A 261 -12.78 -2.37 18.95
N PHE A 262 -13.50 -1.74 18.02
CA PHE A 262 -12.93 -0.91 16.96
C PHE A 262 -13.70 0.40 16.90
N ASP A 263 -12.99 1.52 17.03
CA ASP A 263 -13.53 2.86 16.91
C ASP A 263 -12.84 3.61 15.77
N GLN A 264 -13.63 4.17 14.86
CA GLN A 264 -13.15 5.00 13.76
C GLN A 264 -13.96 6.29 13.67
N ASN A 265 -13.26 7.43 13.74
CA ASN A 265 -13.81 8.75 13.48
C ASN A 265 -13.44 9.21 12.07
N VAL A 266 -14.43 9.43 11.22
CA VAL A 266 -14.28 9.90 9.84
C VAL A 266 -14.79 11.34 9.76
N LYS A 267 -13.90 12.25 9.36
CA LYS A 267 -14.25 13.67 9.14
C LYS A 267 -14.79 13.86 7.72
N LEU A 268 -16.06 14.21 7.62
CA LEU A 268 -16.71 14.55 6.36
C LEU A 268 -16.33 15.98 5.97
N TRP A 269 -15.82 16.13 4.74
CA TRP A 269 -15.39 17.44 4.25
C TRP A 269 -16.55 18.27 3.68
N GLY A 270 -17.55 17.58 3.09
CA GLY A 270 -18.85 18.15 2.78
C GLY A 270 -19.79 18.17 3.99
N VAL A 271 -20.92 18.85 3.86
CA VAL A 271 -22.01 18.82 4.83
C VAL A 271 -23.00 17.75 4.38
N THR A 272 -23.21 16.73 5.20
CA THR A 272 -24.11 15.62 4.90
C THR A 272 -25.47 15.85 5.58
N ASP A 273 -26.56 15.53 4.88
CA ASP A 273 -27.91 15.49 5.46
C ASP A 273 -28.07 14.17 6.21
N VAL A 274 -28.33 14.25 7.52
CA VAL A 274 -28.55 13.08 8.38
C VAL A 274 -30.06 12.90 8.48
N LYS A 275 -30.63 12.07 7.59
CA LYS A 275 -32.05 11.71 7.58
C LYS A 275 -32.23 10.23 7.81
#